data_AF-A0AAV7L0V2-F1
#
_entry.id   AF-A0AAV7L0V2-F1
#
_cell.length_a   1.000
_cell.length_b   1.000
_cell.length_c   1.000
_cell.angle_alpha   90.00
_cell.angle_beta   90.00
_cell.angle_gamma   90.00
#
_symmetry.space_group_name_H-M   'P 1'
#
loop_
_entity.id
_entity.type
_entity.pdbx_description
1 polymer ?
#
loop_
_entity_poly.entity_id
_entity_poly.type
_entity_poly.pdbx_seq_one_letter_code
_entity_poly.pdbx_strand_id
1 'polypeptide(L)'
;MSTGKPSGKTTHQLLFSEAISQPHTMASSHAPNGSGPNYASVSTRPGITMDHILQEITVVGLRLEVMDFKIMDLARMIEFDHHLTDVEGRLNGMPDRDQELQLLRNKLTDREDRSGRYKVCFFGIPEREEATDVRASLRDFLPGLKGLVFSLTLEFQRAHRIAPPPPPQRHPWETVPHHSVLP
;
A
#
# COMPACT_ATOMS: atom_id res chain seq x y z
N MET A 1 19.49 -37.61 -9.25
CA MET A 1 18.06 -37.50 -9.63
C MET A 1 17.62 -36.11 -9.16
N SER A 2 17.76 -35.03 -9.95
CA SER A 2 16.89 -34.62 -11.09
C SER A 2 15.42 -34.65 -10.66
N THR A 3 14.63 -33.56 -10.60
CA THR A 3 14.45 -32.37 -11.46
C THR A 3 13.84 -31.25 -10.58
N GLY A 4 14.16 -29.95 -10.64
CA GLY A 4 14.26 -29.07 -11.81
C GLY A 4 12.88 -28.59 -12.28
N LYS A 5 12.40 -27.42 -11.85
CA LYS A 5 11.34 -26.64 -12.54
C LYS A 5 11.40 -25.14 -12.19
N PRO A 6 11.60 -24.25 -13.18
CA PRO A 6 11.42 -22.81 -13.09
C PRO A 6 10.10 -22.37 -13.75
N SER A 7 9.49 -21.28 -13.29
CA SER A 7 8.33 -20.62 -13.91
C SER A 7 8.35 -19.17 -13.45
N GLY A 8 8.32 -18.12 -14.25
CA GLY A 8 8.22 -17.91 -15.69
C GLY A 8 7.99 -16.40 -15.79
N LYS A 9 9.00 -15.63 -16.20
CA LYS A 9 8.91 -14.16 -16.32
C LYS A 9 8.37 -13.84 -17.71
N THR A 10 7.17 -13.28 -17.79
CA THR A 10 6.59 -12.80 -19.05
C THR A 10 6.93 -11.32 -19.21
N THR A 11 7.99 -11.04 -19.96
CA THR A 11 8.32 -9.69 -20.46
C THR A 11 7.52 -9.45 -21.73
N HIS A 12 6.54 -8.55 -21.70
CA HIS A 12 5.92 -8.03 -22.90
C HIS A 12 6.83 -6.94 -23.49
N GLN A 13 7.61 -7.29 -24.51
CA GLN A 13 8.22 -6.32 -25.40
C GLN A 13 7.13 -5.76 -26.31
N LEU A 14 6.83 -4.47 -26.20
CA LEU A 14 6.05 -3.75 -27.20
C LEU A 14 7.02 -3.22 -28.26
N LEU A 15 7.00 -3.89 -29.41
CA LEU A 15 7.63 -3.45 -30.66
C LEU A 15 6.82 -2.27 -31.22
N PHE A 16 7.36 -1.05 -31.14
CA PHE A 16 6.88 0.06 -31.95
C PHE A 16 7.51 -0.05 -33.33
N SER A 17 6.66 -0.34 -34.32
CA SER A 17 7.03 -0.39 -35.73
C SER A 17 7.08 1.03 -36.30
N GLU A 18 8.26 1.43 -36.75
CA GLU A 18 8.46 2.54 -37.68
C GLU A 18 7.78 2.21 -39.03
N ALA A 19 6.87 3.07 -39.45
CA ALA A 19 6.57 3.27 -40.87
C ALA A 19 5.89 4.63 -41.01
N ILE A 20 6.47 5.51 -41.85
CA ILE A 20 5.78 6.09 -43.01
C ILE A 20 6.77 6.96 -43.81
N SER A 21 7.02 6.45 -45.02
CA SER A 21 7.24 7.09 -46.32
C SER A 21 8.38 8.10 -46.56
N GLN A 22 9.20 7.65 -47.51
CA GLN A 22 10.29 8.32 -48.21
C GLN A 22 9.83 9.50 -49.11
N PRO A 23 10.75 10.44 -49.42
CA PRO A 23 10.58 11.44 -50.46
C PRO A 23 10.93 10.87 -51.86
N HIS A 24 10.04 11.03 -52.84
CA HIS A 24 10.32 10.67 -54.23
C HIS A 24 11.12 11.76 -54.95
N THR A 25 12.33 11.41 -55.34
CA THR A 25 13.13 12.08 -56.37
C THR A 25 12.81 11.46 -57.72
N MET A 26 12.43 12.25 -58.73
CA MET A 26 12.52 11.87 -60.14
C MET A 26 13.02 13.03 -60.98
N ALA A 27 14.00 12.73 -61.81
CA ALA A 27 14.75 13.62 -62.67
C ALA A 27 14.02 13.88 -64.01
N SER A 28 14.32 15.07 -64.57
CA SER A 28 14.71 15.34 -65.97
C SER A 28 14.06 14.54 -67.12
N SER A 29 13.41 15.25 -68.07
CA SER A 29 13.87 15.28 -69.47
C SER A 29 13.01 16.18 -70.38
N HIS A 30 13.71 16.83 -71.33
CA HIS A 30 13.31 17.24 -72.67
C HIS A 30 12.18 18.25 -72.94
N ALA A 31 12.61 19.46 -73.37
CA ALA A 31 11.98 20.28 -74.42
C ALA A 31 12.35 19.70 -75.82
N PRO A 32 11.70 20.01 -76.97
CA PRO A 32 11.31 21.39 -77.37
C PRO A 32 10.04 21.57 -78.25
N ASN A 33 9.71 22.86 -78.48
CA ASN A 33 8.95 23.46 -79.58
C ASN A 33 7.43 23.21 -79.68
N GLY A 34 6.68 24.31 -79.56
CA GLY A 34 5.34 24.41 -80.12
C GLY A 34 4.51 25.53 -79.53
N SER A 35 4.41 26.64 -80.26
CA SER A 35 3.28 27.59 -80.29
C SER A 35 2.76 28.08 -78.94
N GLY A 36 3.08 29.34 -78.60
CA GLY A 36 2.63 30.00 -77.38
C GLY A 36 1.11 29.93 -77.15
N PRO A 37 0.66 29.69 -75.92
CA PRO A 37 -0.73 29.87 -75.58
C PRO A 37 -1.02 31.37 -75.41
N ASN A 38 -2.00 31.82 -76.18
CA ASN A 38 -2.73 33.08 -76.03
C ASN A 38 -2.93 33.45 -74.54
N TYR A 39 -2.39 34.59 -74.12
CA TYR A 39 -2.73 35.26 -72.84
C TYR A 39 -4.09 35.97 -72.91
N ALA A 40 -5.05 35.41 -73.64
CA ALA A 40 -6.38 35.98 -73.79
C ALA A 40 -7.35 35.19 -72.90
N SER A 41 -7.97 35.91 -71.97
CA SER A 41 -9.06 35.49 -71.08
C SER A 41 -8.68 34.55 -69.92
N VAL A 42 -7.92 35.10 -68.95
CA VAL A 42 -8.20 34.78 -67.54
C VAL A 42 -9.62 35.27 -67.27
N SER A 43 -10.57 34.34 -67.38
CA SER A 43 -11.94 34.52 -66.93
C SER A 43 -11.89 34.87 -65.45
N THR A 44 -12.09 36.14 -65.13
CA THR A 44 -12.39 36.64 -63.80
C THR A 44 -13.70 36.00 -63.35
N ARG A 45 -13.60 34.78 -62.79
CA ARG A 45 -14.59 34.30 -61.82
C ARG A 45 -14.76 35.42 -60.78
N PRO A 46 -16.00 35.78 -60.42
CA PRO A 46 -16.22 36.81 -59.42
C PRO A 46 -15.55 36.42 -58.09
N GLY A 47 -14.41 37.07 -57.84
CA GLY A 47 -14.10 37.71 -56.57
C GLY A 47 -13.80 36.80 -55.38
N ILE A 48 -12.79 35.93 -55.46
CA ILE A 48 -11.97 35.74 -54.26
C ILE A 48 -11.08 36.99 -54.18
N THR A 49 -11.55 37.98 -53.43
CA THR A 49 -10.77 39.18 -53.17
C THR A 49 -9.62 38.83 -52.22
N MET A 50 -8.53 39.59 -52.28
CA MET A 50 -7.42 39.43 -51.32
C MET A 50 -7.91 39.48 -49.87
N ASP A 51 -8.94 40.30 -49.61
CA ASP A 51 -9.59 40.43 -48.30
C ASP A 51 -10.23 39.11 -47.84
N HIS A 52 -10.84 38.35 -48.75
CA HIS A 52 -11.42 37.04 -48.41
C HIS A 52 -10.31 36.04 -48.03
N ILE A 53 -9.18 36.05 -48.74
CA ILE A 53 -8.02 35.20 -48.40
C ILE A 53 -7.44 35.58 -47.03
N LEU A 54 -7.30 36.88 -46.75
CA LEU A 54 -6.80 37.36 -45.46
C LEU A 54 -7.75 37.03 -44.30
N GLN A 55 -9.07 37.08 -44.55
CA GLN A 55 -10.08 36.69 -43.58
C GLN A 55 -9.99 35.18 -43.25
N GLU A 56 -9.88 34.31 -44.26
CA GLU A 56 -9.72 32.87 -44.07
C GLU A 56 -8.41 32.55 -43.32
N ILE A 57 -7.31 33.23 -43.66
CA ILE A 57 -6.02 33.08 -42.94
C ILE A 57 -6.19 33.48 -41.46
N THR A 58 -6.93 34.55 -41.18
CA THR A 58 -7.18 35.01 -39.80
C THR A 58 -8.04 34.01 -39.04
N VAL A 59 -9.09 33.45 -39.67
CA VAL A 59 -9.93 32.40 -39.06
C VAL A 59 -9.12 31.14 -38.78
N VAL A 60 -8.25 30.72 -39.71
CA VAL A 60 -7.35 29.59 -39.51
C VAL A 60 -6.37 29.87 -38.36
N GLY A 61 -5.79 31.08 -38.31
CA GLY A 61 -4.90 31.50 -37.22
C GLY A 61 -5.57 31.42 -35.84
N LEU A 62 -6.78 31.98 -35.70
CA LEU A 62 -7.55 31.91 -34.46
C LEU A 62 -7.90 30.47 -34.06
N ARG A 63 -8.22 29.61 -35.04
CA ARG A 63 -8.50 28.19 -34.78
C ARG A 63 -7.25 27.45 -34.30
N LEU A 64 -6.08 27.78 -34.82
CA LEU A 64 -4.81 27.22 -34.39
C LEU A 64 -4.48 27.63 -32.94
N GLU A 65 -4.68 28.90 -32.58
CA GLU A 65 -4.50 29.36 -31.19
C GLU A 65 -5.41 28.60 -30.20
N VAL A 66 -6.68 28.37 -30.58
CA VAL A 66 -7.61 27.57 -29.77
C VAL A 66 -7.17 26.11 -29.68
N MET A 67 -6.60 25.56 -30.75
CA MET A 67 -6.06 24.20 -30.74
C MET A 67 -4.83 24.07 -29.85
N ASP A 68 -3.93 25.04 -29.86
CA ASP A 68 -2.75 25.06 -29.00
C ASP A 68 -3.14 25.06 -27.52
N PHE A 69 -4.17 25.84 -27.16
CA PHE A 69 -4.73 25.82 -25.81
C PHE A 69 -5.26 24.43 -25.42
N LYS A 70 -6.00 23.77 -26.31
CA LYS A 70 -6.52 22.42 -26.06
C LYS A 70 -5.43 21.36 -25.98
N ILE A 71 -4.38 21.47 -26.78
CA ILE A 71 -3.22 20.57 -26.75
C ILE A 71 -2.50 20.70 -25.39
N MET A 72 -2.35 21.93 -24.89
CA MET A 72 -1.76 22.16 -23.57
C MET A 72 -2.60 21.54 -22.45
N ASP A 73 -3.93 21.63 -22.52
CA ASP A 73 -4.81 20.99 -21.54
C ASP A 73 -4.73 19.45 -21.61
N LEU A 74 -4.65 18.87 -22.82
CA LEU A 74 -4.44 17.43 -22.98
C LEU A 74 -3.09 16.97 -22.42
N ALA A 75 -2.02 17.74 -22.65
CA ALA A 75 -0.71 17.44 -22.09
C ALA A 75 -0.74 17.43 -20.55
N ARG A 76 -1.43 18.40 -19.94
CA ARG A 76 -1.63 18.45 -18.49
C ARG A 76 -2.44 17.26 -17.98
N MET A 77 -3.46 16.84 -18.72
CA MET A 77 -4.28 15.67 -18.36
C MET A 77 -3.45 14.37 -18.37
N ILE A 78 -2.59 14.19 -19.37
CA ILE A 78 -1.67 13.03 -19.44
C ILE A 78 -0.73 13.00 -18.23
N GLU A 79 -0.21 14.15 -17.81
CA GLU A 79 0.62 14.26 -16.62
C GLU A 79 -0.14 13.84 -15.35
N PHE A 80 -1.40 14.28 -15.21
CA PHE A 80 -2.26 13.84 -14.11
C PHE A 80 -2.53 12.34 -14.13
N ASP A 81 -2.81 11.75 -15.29
CA ASP A 81 -3.03 10.30 -15.43
C ASP A 81 -1.78 9.50 -15.04
N HIS A 82 -0.59 9.98 -15.41
CA HIS A 82 0.67 9.37 -14.97
C HIS A 82 0.86 9.46 -13.45
N HIS A 83 0.54 10.60 -12.84
CA HIS A 83 0.57 10.74 -11.39
C HIS A 83 -0.43 9.82 -10.69
N LEU A 84 -1.64 9.68 -11.22
CA LEU A 84 -2.64 8.75 -10.67
C LEU A 84 -2.16 7.31 -10.77
N THR A 85 -1.61 6.93 -11.92
CA THR A 85 -1.07 5.58 -12.13
C THR A 85 0.08 5.28 -11.15
N ASP A 86 0.98 6.23 -10.90
CA ASP A 86 2.06 6.06 -9.91
C ASP A 86 1.50 5.91 -8.48
N VAL A 87 0.56 6.77 -8.10
CA VAL A 87 -0.08 6.72 -6.77
C VAL A 87 -0.82 5.40 -6.57
N GLU A 88 -1.57 4.93 -7.57
CA GLU A 88 -2.24 3.63 -7.55
C GLU A 88 -1.26 2.48 -7.48
N GLY A 89 -0.17 2.52 -8.24
CA GLY A 89 0.89 1.52 -8.18
C GLY A 89 1.52 1.42 -6.80
N ARG A 90 1.76 2.57 -6.15
CA ARG A 90 2.28 2.64 -4.77
C ARG A 90 1.26 2.13 -3.75
N LEU A 91 -0.02 2.46 -3.91
CA LEU A 91 -1.08 2.00 -3.02
C LEU A 91 -1.29 0.49 -3.13
N ASN A 92 -1.33 -0.05 -4.35
CA ASN A 92 -1.48 -1.48 -4.60
C ASN A 92 -0.22 -2.28 -4.19
N GLY A 93 0.94 -1.65 -4.20
CA GLY A 93 2.20 -2.24 -3.72
C GLY A 93 2.40 -2.16 -2.21
N MET A 94 1.56 -1.42 -1.48
CA MET A 94 1.65 -1.40 -0.02
C MET A 94 1.21 -2.76 0.54
N PRO A 95 2.01 -3.38 1.42
CA PRO A 95 1.61 -4.62 2.06
C PRO A 95 0.32 -4.41 2.84
N ASP A 96 -0.57 -5.40 2.77
CA ASP A 96 -1.82 -5.41 3.54
C ASP A 96 -1.48 -5.38 5.04
N ARG A 97 -1.54 -4.18 5.61
CA ARG A 97 -1.17 -3.93 7.01
C ARG A 97 -2.10 -4.67 7.96
N ASP A 98 -3.34 -4.93 7.55
CA ASP A 98 -4.29 -5.65 8.40
C ASP A 98 -3.89 -7.12 8.51
N GLN A 99 -3.43 -7.74 7.42
CA GLN A 99 -2.86 -9.09 7.46
C GLN A 99 -1.60 -9.16 8.33
N GLU A 100 -0.70 -8.19 8.21
CA GLU A 100 0.51 -8.14 9.02
C GLU A 100 0.18 -8.00 10.51
N LEU A 101 -0.75 -7.10 10.86
CA LEU A 101 -1.23 -6.91 12.22
C LEU A 101 -1.89 -8.17 12.78
N GLN A 102 -2.73 -8.85 12.00
CA GLN A 102 -3.34 -10.11 12.41
C GLN A 102 -2.28 -11.18 12.69
N LEU A 103 -1.29 -11.30 11.81
CA LEU A 103 -0.20 -12.27 11.98
C LEU A 103 0.64 -11.97 13.24
N LEU A 104 0.93 -10.70 13.51
CA LEU A 104 1.63 -10.29 14.73
C LEU A 104 0.82 -10.58 15.99
N ARG A 105 -0.50 -10.30 15.98
CA ARG A 105 -1.40 -10.62 17.09
C ARG A 105 -1.43 -12.12 17.37
N ASN A 106 -1.60 -12.94 16.33
CA ASN A 106 -1.63 -14.39 16.48
C ASN A 106 -0.31 -14.94 17.06
N LYS A 107 0.84 -14.40 16.61
CA LYS A 107 2.15 -14.75 17.19
C LYS A 107 2.29 -14.33 18.64
N LEU A 108 1.75 -13.17 19.02
CA LEU A 108 1.78 -12.70 20.40
C LEU A 108 0.95 -13.60 21.29
N THR A 109 -0.29 -13.90 20.90
CA THR A 109 -1.20 -14.79 21.63
C THR A 109 -0.58 -16.18 21.80
N ASP A 110 -0.03 -16.77 20.74
CA ASP A 110 0.62 -18.09 20.83
C ASP A 110 1.82 -18.09 21.80
N ARG A 111 2.59 -17.00 21.83
CA ARG A 111 3.71 -16.86 22.78
C ARG A 111 3.21 -16.69 24.22
N GLU A 112 2.17 -15.90 24.43
CA GLU A 112 1.55 -15.70 25.74
C GLU A 112 0.98 -17.01 26.27
N ASP A 113 0.23 -17.74 25.44
CA ASP A 113 -0.34 -19.04 25.78
C ASP A 113 0.77 -20.03 26.16
N ARG A 114 1.83 -20.15 25.34
CA ARG A 114 2.96 -21.04 25.65
C ARG A 114 3.68 -20.65 26.93
N SER A 115 3.82 -19.35 27.20
CA SER A 115 4.41 -18.83 28.44
C SER A 115 3.51 -19.11 29.65
N GLY A 116 2.19 -19.10 29.46
CA GLY A 116 1.18 -19.31 30.49
C GLY A 116 0.92 -20.77 30.86
N ARG A 117 1.17 -21.73 29.96
CA ARG A 117 0.88 -23.17 30.17
C ARG A 117 1.42 -23.75 31.47
N TYR A 118 2.56 -23.26 31.93
CA TYR A 118 3.21 -23.74 33.17
C TYR A 118 3.04 -22.78 34.35
N LYS A 119 2.27 -21.70 34.18
CA LYS A 119 1.98 -20.74 35.25
C LYS A 119 0.68 -21.13 35.94
N VAL A 120 0.79 -21.48 37.21
CA VAL A 120 -0.37 -21.68 38.10
C VAL A 120 -0.51 -20.44 38.97
N CYS A 121 -1.70 -19.84 38.96
CA CYS A 121 -2.03 -18.70 39.81
C CYS A 121 -2.81 -19.19 41.02
N PHE A 122 -2.29 -18.92 42.22
CA PHE A 122 -2.99 -19.16 43.47
C PHE A 122 -3.65 -17.86 43.94
N PHE A 123 -4.93 -17.92 44.25
CA PHE A 123 -5.71 -16.77 44.74
C PHE A 123 -6.18 -17.04 46.17
N GLY A 124 -6.32 -15.97 46.96
CA GLY A 124 -6.82 -16.06 48.33
C GLY A 124 -5.80 -16.54 49.38
N ILE A 125 -4.52 -16.62 49.03
CA ILE A 125 -3.45 -16.83 50.01
C ILE A 125 -3.26 -15.53 50.80
N PRO A 126 -3.38 -15.54 52.15
CA PRO A 126 -3.25 -14.33 52.95
C PRO A 126 -1.84 -13.74 52.85
N GLU A 127 -1.77 -12.45 52.52
CA GLU A 127 -0.54 -11.73 52.17
C GLU A 127 0.53 -11.63 53.29
N ARG A 128 0.24 -12.14 54.49
CA ARG A 128 1.11 -12.07 55.67
C ARG A 128 1.62 -13.43 56.15
N GLU A 129 1.13 -14.53 55.58
CA GLU A 129 1.64 -15.88 55.88
C GLU A 129 2.87 -16.22 55.02
N GLU A 130 3.01 -15.57 53.86
CA GLU A 130 4.20 -15.72 53.05
C GLU A 130 5.34 -14.92 53.68
N ALA A 131 6.36 -15.62 54.17
CA ALA A 131 7.60 -15.01 54.64
C ALA A 131 8.35 -14.31 53.48
N THR A 132 9.57 -13.85 53.71
CA THR A 132 10.44 -13.25 52.68
C THR A 132 10.63 -14.14 51.43
N ASP A 133 10.37 -15.45 51.55
CA ASP A 133 10.40 -16.41 50.44
C ASP A 133 9.01 -17.02 50.16
N VAL A 134 8.38 -16.55 49.07
CA VAL A 134 7.10 -17.06 48.55
C VAL A 134 7.20 -18.54 48.19
N ARG A 135 8.35 -19.01 47.68
CA ARG A 135 8.52 -20.40 47.25
C ARG A 135 8.55 -21.35 48.45
N ALA A 136 9.24 -20.96 49.52
CA ALA A 136 9.24 -21.74 50.77
C ALA A 136 7.81 -21.83 51.34
N SER A 137 7.11 -20.70 51.38
CA SER A 137 5.73 -20.61 51.88
C SER A 137 4.78 -21.52 51.08
N LEU A 138 4.88 -21.55 49.75
CA LEU A 138 4.08 -22.45 48.92
C LEU A 138 4.42 -23.94 49.13
N ARG A 139 5.69 -24.29 49.39
CA ARG A 139 6.08 -25.68 49.68
C ARG A 139 5.47 -26.18 50.98
N ASP A 140 5.33 -25.31 51.97
CA ASP A 140 4.74 -25.66 53.26
C ASP A 140 3.21 -25.65 53.20
N PHE A 141 2.63 -24.71 52.45
CA PHE A 141 1.18 -24.53 52.33
C PHE A 141 0.50 -25.61 51.48
N LEU A 142 1.06 -25.93 50.31
CA LEU A 142 0.39 -26.82 49.34
C LEU A 142 0.10 -28.23 49.86
N PRO A 143 1.00 -28.93 50.58
CA PRO A 143 0.73 -30.25 51.14
C PRO A 143 -0.45 -30.26 52.14
N GLY A 144 -0.73 -29.11 52.77
CA GLY A 144 -1.86 -28.94 53.69
C GLY A 144 -3.23 -28.78 53.00
N LEU A 145 -3.26 -28.54 51.68
CA LEU A 145 -4.50 -28.43 50.94
C LEU A 145 -5.15 -29.82 50.79
N LYS A 146 -6.28 -30.02 51.50
CA LYS A 146 -7.08 -31.25 51.43
C LYS A 146 -7.43 -31.58 49.97
N GLY A 147 -7.05 -32.78 49.53
CA GLY A 147 -7.41 -33.31 48.21
C GLY A 147 -6.33 -33.23 47.15
N LEU A 148 -5.19 -32.56 47.38
CA LEU A 148 -4.03 -32.70 46.50
C LEU A 148 -3.16 -33.87 46.95
N VAL A 149 -3.19 -34.96 46.17
CA VAL A 149 -2.23 -36.04 46.29
C VAL A 149 -1.03 -35.69 45.43
N PHE A 150 0.03 -35.18 46.04
CA PHE A 150 1.30 -35.00 45.36
C PHE A 150 2.03 -36.34 45.33
N SER A 151 1.90 -37.07 44.22
CA SER A 151 2.71 -38.29 43.99
C SER A 151 4.16 -37.96 43.60
N LEU A 152 4.48 -36.69 43.39
CA LEU A 152 5.77 -36.18 42.91
C LEU A 152 6.20 -34.96 43.71
N THR A 153 7.51 -34.77 43.84
CA THR A 153 8.11 -33.56 44.43
C THR A 153 7.78 -32.34 43.58
N LEU A 154 7.12 -31.34 44.17
CA LEU A 154 6.84 -30.07 43.53
C LEU A 154 8.11 -29.22 43.40
N GLU A 155 8.55 -28.99 42.17
CA GLU A 155 9.63 -28.07 41.87
C GLU A 155 9.10 -26.76 41.28
N PHE A 156 9.42 -25.63 41.92
CA PHE A 156 9.06 -24.31 41.43
C PHE A 156 10.26 -23.65 40.79
N GLN A 157 10.17 -23.35 39.49
CA GLN A 157 11.18 -22.56 38.79
C GLN A 157 11.19 -21.10 39.27
N ARG A 158 10.00 -20.51 39.47
CA ARG A 158 9.83 -19.15 39.98
C ARG A 158 8.49 -19.03 40.69
N ALA A 159 8.48 -18.35 41.83
CA ALA A 159 7.27 -17.94 42.53
C ALA A 159 7.39 -16.45 42.86
N HIS A 160 6.34 -15.68 42.57
CA HIS A 160 6.30 -14.25 42.84
C HIS A 160 4.85 -13.79 42.91
N ARG A 161 4.63 -12.66 43.58
CA ARG A 161 3.35 -11.97 43.56
C ARG A 161 3.19 -11.20 42.25
N ILE A 162 1.98 -11.19 41.72
CA ILE A 162 1.63 -10.39 40.52
C ILE A 162 1.66 -8.90 40.85
N ALA A 163 1.31 -8.53 42.09
CA ALA A 163 1.33 -7.17 42.59
C ALA A 163 2.22 -7.05 43.85
N PRO A 164 2.84 -5.88 44.08
CA PRO A 164 3.54 -5.61 45.34
C PRO A 164 2.56 -5.64 46.53
N PRO A 165 3.03 -6.01 47.74
CA PRO A 165 2.18 -6.00 48.92
C PRO A 165 1.62 -4.60 49.18
N PRO A 166 0.36 -4.49 49.66
CA PRO A 166 -0.19 -3.23 50.07
C PRO A 166 0.62 -2.66 51.25
N PRO A 167 0.64 -1.32 51.41
CA PRO A 167 1.32 -0.69 52.53
C PRO A 167 0.78 -1.23 53.87
N PRO A 168 1.62 -1.31 54.91
CA PRO A 168 1.36 -2.05 56.15
C PRO A 168 0.13 -1.61 56.98
N GLN A 169 -0.59 -0.59 56.53
CA GLN A 169 -1.73 0.03 57.21
C GLN A 169 -3.09 -0.24 56.57
N ARG A 170 -3.18 -0.95 55.44
CA ARG A 170 -4.49 -1.35 54.90
C ARG A 170 -4.89 -2.73 55.41
N HIS A 171 -6.08 -2.81 56.00
CA HIS A 171 -6.66 -4.06 56.45
C HIS A 171 -7.03 -4.94 55.24
N PRO A 172 -7.03 -6.28 55.37
CA PRO A 172 -7.21 -7.22 54.25
C PRO A 172 -8.55 -7.13 53.48
N TRP A 173 -9.51 -6.33 53.96
CA TRP A 173 -10.85 -6.21 53.39
C TRP A 173 -11.13 -4.86 52.71
N GLU A 174 -10.15 -3.94 52.65
CA GLU A 174 -10.24 -2.73 51.82
C GLU A 174 -9.74 -2.97 50.38
N THR A 175 -10.24 -4.02 49.74
CA THR A 175 -10.28 -4.07 48.27
C THR A 175 -11.52 -3.30 47.82
N VAL A 176 -11.31 -2.04 47.43
CA VAL A 176 -12.35 -1.23 46.77
C VAL A 176 -12.86 -2.01 45.56
N PRO A 177 -14.16 -2.32 45.46
CA PRO A 177 -14.70 -2.89 44.24
C PRO A 177 -14.63 -1.78 43.18
N HIS A 178 -13.75 -1.94 42.20
CA HIS A 178 -13.84 -1.20 40.95
C HIS A 178 -15.12 -1.63 40.23
N HIS A 179 -16.25 -1.04 40.62
CA HIS A 179 -17.44 -0.97 39.80
C HIS A 179 -17.12 -0.04 38.63
N SER A 180 -16.61 -0.62 37.54
CA SER A 180 -16.60 0.03 36.24
C SER A 180 -18.03 0.01 35.69
N VAL A 181 -18.83 1.02 36.04
CA VAL A 181 -19.97 1.42 35.23
C VAL A 181 -19.37 2.14 34.02
N LEU A 182 -19.45 1.52 32.84
CA LEU A 182 -19.18 2.20 31.58
C LEU A 182 -20.47 2.89 31.11
N PRO A 183 -20.39 4.12 30.56
CA PRO A 183 -21.46 4.70 29.76
C PRO A 183 -21.61 3.99 28.40
#